data_AF-A0A970AQQ3-F1
#
_entry.id   AF-A0A970AQQ3-F1
#
_cell.length_a   1.000
_cell.length_b   1.000
_cell.length_c   1.000
_cell.angle_alpha   90.00
_cell.angle_beta   90.00
_cell.angle_gamma   90.00
#
_symmetry.space_group_name_H-M   'P 1'
#
loop_
_entity.id
_entity.type
_entity.pdbx_description
1 polymer ?
#
loop_
_entity_poly.entity_id
_entity_poly.type
_entity_poly.pdbx_seq_one_letter_code
_entity_poly.pdbx_strand_id
1 'polypeptide(L)'
;MDGRPAIGSESRVAAELRARLQSAGPDRLSLAVGMILGHAFTVLEDLKPTEAEFEQLLQFLTDVGYATDARRQEWVLLADVFGFSDHVAGCSARHDPRATPSTLAGPFYRPDAPRLPHGATISRDGVGQPLAVTGRVTSTSGQALGGAEVDVWHANGEGRYENQDPDGQPEHNLRGRFVTDADGGFAFRTVRPGGYSLPDDGPVGRLAPAAGPVAGPPGASGILP
;
A
#
# COMPACT_ATOMS: atom_id res chain seq x y z
N MET A 1 -27.67 -33.92 14.46
CA MET A 1 -28.37 -33.43 13.26
C MET A 1 -27.88 -32.00 13.08
N ASP A 2 -26.77 -31.86 12.35
CA ASP A 2 -25.96 -30.64 12.31
C ASP A 2 -26.65 -29.54 11.50
N GLY A 3 -27.03 -28.47 12.18
CA GLY A 3 -27.56 -27.25 11.59
C GLY A 3 -26.44 -26.37 11.03
N ARG A 4 -25.93 -26.71 9.84
CA ARG A 4 -25.21 -25.73 9.02
C ARG A 4 -26.24 -24.80 8.36
N PRO A 5 -26.10 -23.46 8.43
CA PRO A 5 -26.99 -22.56 7.72
C PRO A 5 -26.86 -22.80 6.21
N ALA A 6 -28.01 -22.89 5.53
CA ALA A 6 -28.06 -22.96 4.09
C ALA A 6 -27.46 -21.67 3.50
N ILE A 7 -26.51 -21.81 2.59
CA ILE A 7 -25.96 -20.71 1.79
C ILE A 7 -27.15 -20.07 1.06
N GLY A 8 -27.45 -18.81 1.40
CA GLY A 8 -28.62 -18.08 0.94
C GLY A 8 -28.73 -18.03 -0.59
N SER A 9 -29.96 -18.04 -1.11
CA SER A 9 -30.20 -17.91 -2.55
C SER A 9 -29.64 -16.58 -3.06
N GLU A 10 -28.74 -16.62 -4.03
CA GLU A 10 -28.15 -15.43 -4.65
C GLU A 10 -29.24 -14.42 -5.06
N SER A 11 -29.13 -13.17 -4.60
CA SER A 11 -29.99 -12.07 -5.02
C SER A 11 -30.17 -12.08 -6.54
N ARG A 12 -31.43 -12.04 -7.00
CA ARG A 12 -31.76 -11.97 -8.43
C ARG A 12 -31.06 -10.80 -9.13
N VAL A 13 -30.84 -9.70 -8.41
CA VAL A 13 -30.13 -8.51 -8.92
C VAL A 13 -28.63 -8.82 -9.10
N ALA A 14 -28.01 -9.52 -8.16
CA ALA A 14 -26.61 -9.93 -8.23
C ALA A 14 -26.36 -10.88 -9.41
N ALA A 15 -27.25 -11.86 -9.61
CA ALA A 15 -27.16 -12.82 -10.69
C ALA A 15 -27.29 -12.15 -12.07
N GLU A 16 -28.26 -11.25 -12.24
CA GLU A 16 -28.47 -10.49 -13.48
C GLU A 16 -27.27 -9.59 -13.80
N LEU A 17 -26.71 -8.91 -12.80
CA LEU A 17 -25.53 -8.05 -12.99
C LEU A 17 -24.29 -8.86 -13.37
N ARG A 18 -24.07 -10.02 -12.74
CA ARG A 18 -22.98 -10.92 -13.11
C ARG A 18 -23.11 -11.41 -14.54
N ALA A 19 -24.31 -11.77 -14.99
CA ALA A 19 -24.56 -12.18 -16.38
C ALA A 19 -24.20 -11.07 -17.37
N ARG A 20 -24.55 -9.81 -17.07
CA ARG A 20 -24.20 -8.65 -17.89
C ARG A 20 -22.69 -8.42 -17.94
N LEU A 21 -21.99 -8.49 -16.80
CA LEU A 21 -20.53 -8.34 -16.74
C LEU A 21 -19.81 -9.44 -17.52
N GLN A 22 -20.28 -10.69 -17.44
CA GLN A 22 -19.73 -11.80 -18.22
C GLN A 22 -19.95 -11.64 -19.72
N SER A 23 -21.07 -11.02 -20.12
CA SER A 23 -21.37 -10.73 -21.53
C SER A 23 -20.53 -9.59 -22.12
N ALA A 24 -19.96 -8.72 -21.28
CA ALA A 24 -19.12 -7.60 -21.70
C ALA A 24 -17.68 -8.00 -22.11
N GLY A 25 -17.23 -9.20 -21.73
CA GLY A 25 -15.94 -9.77 -22.12
C GLY A 25 -15.25 -10.50 -20.95
N PRO A 26 -14.44 -11.56 -21.21
CA PRO A 26 -13.83 -12.37 -20.16
C PRO A 26 -12.53 -11.74 -19.61
N ASP A 27 -12.51 -10.44 -19.31
CA ASP A 27 -11.36 -9.85 -18.64
C ASP A 27 -11.38 -10.11 -17.12
N ARG A 28 -10.19 -10.10 -16.50
CA ARG A 28 -10.07 -10.39 -15.07
C ARG A 28 -10.78 -9.34 -14.20
N LEU A 29 -10.95 -8.12 -14.71
CA LEU A 29 -11.63 -7.06 -14.00
C LEU A 29 -13.13 -7.36 -13.85
N SER A 30 -13.79 -7.74 -14.94
CA SER A 30 -15.21 -8.10 -14.98
C SER A 30 -15.52 -9.30 -14.09
N LEU A 31 -14.63 -10.30 -14.07
CA LEU A 31 -14.71 -11.43 -13.15
C LEU A 31 -14.58 -10.98 -11.68
N ALA A 32 -13.58 -10.16 -11.35
CA ALA A 32 -13.37 -9.66 -10.00
C ALA A 32 -14.56 -8.82 -9.51
N VAL A 33 -15.05 -7.90 -10.34
CA VAL A 33 -16.23 -7.08 -10.04
C VAL A 33 -17.45 -7.96 -9.79
N GLY A 34 -17.70 -8.97 -10.63
CA GLY A 34 -18.82 -9.89 -10.44
C GLY A 34 -18.74 -10.76 -9.18
N MET A 35 -17.52 -11.09 -8.71
CA MET A 35 -17.30 -11.77 -7.43
C MET A 35 -17.54 -10.85 -6.25
N ILE A 36 -16.95 -9.65 -6.27
CA ILE A 36 -17.09 -8.64 -5.22
C ILE A 36 -18.57 -8.29 -5.02
N LEU A 37 -19.31 -8.04 -6.10
CA LEU A 37 -20.73 -7.70 -6.01
C LEU A 37 -21.55 -8.85 -5.43
N GLY A 38 -21.24 -10.10 -5.82
CA GLY A 38 -21.89 -11.26 -5.22
C GLY A 38 -21.74 -11.30 -3.70
N HIS A 39 -20.51 -11.15 -3.21
CA HIS A 39 -20.24 -11.10 -1.77
C HIS A 39 -20.86 -9.88 -1.09
N ALA A 40 -20.86 -8.72 -1.73
CA ALA A 40 -21.50 -7.52 -1.20
C ALA A 40 -23.00 -7.73 -0.97
N PHE A 41 -23.72 -8.37 -1.90
CA PHE A 41 -25.14 -8.67 -1.72
C PHE A 41 -25.38 -9.66 -0.57
N THR A 42 -24.52 -10.67 -0.39
CA THR A 42 -24.60 -11.55 0.79
C THR A 42 -24.47 -10.76 2.10
N VAL A 43 -23.51 -9.84 2.17
CA VAL A 43 -23.34 -8.96 3.36
C VAL A 43 -24.59 -8.10 3.59
N LEU A 44 -25.17 -7.53 2.54
CA LEU A 44 -26.38 -6.70 2.67
C LEU A 44 -27.60 -7.50 3.15
N GLU A 45 -27.74 -8.74 2.70
CA GLU A 45 -28.82 -9.64 3.13
C GLU A 45 -28.70 -10.05 4.60
N ASP A 46 -27.47 -10.25 5.08
CA ASP A 46 -27.17 -10.61 6.46
C ASP A 46 -27.28 -9.40 7.40
N LEU A 47 -26.67 -8.27 7.03
CA LEU A 47 -26.62 -7.06 7.83
C LEU A 47 -27.96 -6.31 7.86
N LYS A 48 -28.72 -6.36 6.76
CA LYS A 48 -29.98 -5.62 6.55
C LYS A 48 -29.86 -4.14 6.95
N PRO A 49 -28.91 -3.39 6.35
CA PRO A 49 -28.65 -2.02 6.76
C PRO A 49 -29.87 -1.14 6.49
N THR A 50 -30.05 -0.15 7.36
CA THR A 50 -30.95 0.99 7.15
C THR A 50 -30.42 1.89 6.04
N GLU A 51 -31.29 2.75 5.50
CA GLU A 51 -30.91 3.77 4.52
C GLU A 51 -29.80 4.67 5.07
N ALA A 52 -29.91 5.10 6.34
CA ALA A 52 -28.92 5.93 7.00
C ALA A 52 -27.55 5.24 7.16
N GLU A 53 -27.50 3.92 7.39
CA GLU A 53 -26.24 3.16 7.44
C GLU A 53 -25.62 3.02 6.06
N PHE A 54 -26.44 2.83 5.02
CA PHE A 54 -25.96 2.80 3.64
C PHE A 54 -25.40 4.15 3.20
N GLU A 55 -26.08 5.26 3.52
CA GLU A 55 -25.58 6.61 3.27
C GLU A 55 -24.24 6.88 3.98
N GLN A 56 -24.07 6.41 5.22
CA GLN A 56 -22.80 6.52 5.94
C GLN A 56 -21.66 5.77 5.24
N LEU A 57 -21.91 4.57 4.72
CA LEU A 57 -20.92 3.82 3.93
C LEU A 57 -20.55 4.58 2.65
N LEU A 58 -21.54 5.11 1.93
CA LEU A 58 -21.29 5.89 0.72
C LEU A 58 -20.50 7.16 1.01
N GLN A 59 -20.83 7.85 2.11
CA GLN A 59 -20.09 9.03 2.54
C GLN A 59 -18.65 8.68 2.92
N PHE A 60 -18.42 7.57 3.64
CA PHE A 60 -17.07 7.11 3.96
C PHE A 60 -16.23 6.86 2.70
N LEU A 61 -16.75 6.11 1.72
CA LEU A 61 -16.04 5.84 0.46
C LEU A 61 -15.80 7.13 -0.35
N THR A 62 -16.75 8.07 -0.29
CA THR A 62 -16.62 9.39 -0.91
C THR A 62 -15.49 10.21 -0.26
N ASP A 63 -15.43 10.23 1.08
CA ASP A 63 -14.37 10.90 1.83
C ASP A 63 -13.00 10.29 1.51
N VAL A 64 -12.89 8.96 1.37
CA VAL A 64 -11.64 8.29 0.94
C VAL A 64 -11.20 8.79 -0.43
N GLY A 65 -12.16 8.96 -1.35
CA GLY A 65 -11.93 9.57 -2.66
C GLY A 65 -11.39 11.01 -2.55
N TYR A 66 -12.02 11.86 -1.75
CA TYR A 66 -11.59 13.26 -1.57
C TYR A 66 -10.27 13.43 -0.82
N ALA A 67 -9.93 12.50 0.07
CA ALA A 67 -8.64 12.49 0.76
C ALA A 67 -7.48 11.96 -0.10
N THR A 68 -7.76 11.47 -1.32
CA THR A 68 -6.74 10.99 -2.25
C THR A 68 -6.30 12.10 -3.21
N ASP A 69 -5.00 12.31 -3.35
CA ASP A 69 -4.39 13.25 -4.28
C ASP A 69 -3.06 12.72 -4.87
N ALA A 70 -2.27 13.59 -5.51
CA ALA A 70 -1.00 13.23 -6.12
C ALA A 70 0.09 12.79 -5.13
N ARG A 71 -0.05 13.15 -3.85
CA ARG A 71 0.91 12.87 -2.76
C ARG A 71 0.36 11.84 -1.76
N ARG A 72 -0.95 11.79 -1.55
CA ARG A 72 -1.64 10.92 -0.60
C ARG A 72 -2.54 9.92 -1.33
N GLN A 73 -2.37 8.63 -1.05
CA GLN A 73 -3.21 7.57 -1.61
C GLN A 73 -4.06 6.91 -0.51
N GLU A 74 -5.18 7.54 -0.16
CA GLU A 74 -6.07 7.06 0.92
C GLU A 74 -6.71 5.70 0.56
N TRP A 75 -6.94 5.41 -0.72
CA TRP A 75 -7.37 4.08 -1.18
C TRP A 75 -6.34 2.98 -0.91
N VAL A 76 -5.04 3.29 -1.01
CA VAL A 76 -3.98 2.35 -0.66
C VAL A 76 -3.92 2.18 0.86
N LEU A 77 -4.08 3.27 1.62
CA LEU A 77 -4.14 3.20 3.08
C LEU A 77 -5.32 2.34 3.56
N LEU A 78 -6.48 2.47 2.93
CA LEU A 78 -7.62 1.58 3.16
C LEU A 78 -7.21 0.12 2.94
N ALA A 79 -6.62 -0.20 1.78
CA ALA A 79 -6.18 -1.56 1.46
C ALA A 79 -5.16 -2.11 2.47
N ASP A 80 -4.25 -1.28 2.96
CA ASP A 80 -3.24 -1.66 3.96
C ASP A 80 -3.88 -1.91 5.34
N VAL A 81 -4.75 -1.00 5.81
CA VAL A 81 -5.43 -1.12 7.11
C VAL A 81 -6.33 -2.35 7.17
N PHE A 82 -6.97 -2.71 6.05
CA PHE A 82 -7.79 -3.91 5.96
C PHE A 82 -7.01 -5.18 5.57
N GLY A 83 -5.68 -5.10 5.41
CA GLY A 83 -4.80 -6.23 5.13
C GLY A 83 -4.90 -6.80 3.70
N PHE A 84 -5.58 -6.10 2.77
CA PHE A 84 -5.69 -6.52 1.38
C PHE A 84 -4.33 -6.52 0.69
N SER A 85 -3.52 -5.50 0.98
CA SER A 85 -2.18 -5.34 0.41
C SER A 85 -1.28 -6.53 0.73
N ASP A 86 -1.19 -6.91 2.01
CA ASP A 86 -0.40 -8.07 2.45
C ASP A 86 -0.90 -9.38 1.83
N HIS A 87 -2.22 -9.54 1.72
CA HIS A 87 -2.81 -10.72 1.09
C HIS A 87 -2.43 -10.83 -0.39
N VAL A 88 -2.55 -9.73 -1.15
CA VAL A 88 -2.18 -9.68 -2.58
C VAL A 88 -0.68 -9.90 -2.78
N ALA A 89 0.16 -9.32 -1.92
CA ALA A 89 1.60 -9.54 -1.91
C ALA A 89 1.93 -11.03 -1.74
N GLY A 90 1.28 -11.70 -0.78
CA GLY A 90 1.41 -13.14 -0.55
C GLY A 90 0.99 -13.99 -1.74
N CYS A 91 -0.10 -13.64 -2.42
CA CYS A 91 -0.54 -14.35 -3.64
C CYS A 91 0.44 -14.20 -4.81
N SER A 92 1.14 -13.07 -4.90
CA SER A 92 1.99 -12.71 -6.04
C SER A 92 3.47 -13.00 -5.81
N ALA A 93 3.87 -13.33 -4.58
CA ALA A 93 5.25 -13.60 -4.22
C ALA A 93 5.85 -14.70 -5.10
N ARG A 94 6.85 -14.36 -5.91
CA ARG A 94 7.62 -15.34 -6.68
C ARG A 94 8.51 -16.12 -5.72
N HIS A 95 8.30 -17.43 -5.65
CA HIS A 95 8.87 -18.33 -4.67
C HIS A 95 10.32 -18.76 -4.99
N ASP A 96 11.25 -17.86 -5.31
CA ASP A 96 12.67 -18.20 -5.18
C ASP A 96 13.12 -17.83 -3.76
N PRO A 97 13.41 -18.79 -2.87
CA PRO A 97 13.82 -18.50 -1.49
C PRO A 97 15.11 -17.68 -1.38
N ARG A 98 15.85 -17.53 -2.48
CA ARG A 98 17.06 -16.70 -2.57
C ARG A 98 16.78 -15.26 -2.96
N ALA A 99 15.59 -14.94 -3.46
CA ALA A 99 15.20 -13.58 -3.75
C ALA A 99 14.83 -12.84 -2.46
N THR A 100 15.13 -11.54 -2.41
CA THR A 100 14.65 -10.67 -1.34
C THR A 100 13.10 -10.74 -1.29
N PRO A 101 12.49 -11.01 -0.12
CA PRO A 101 11.04 -11.04 0.01
C PRO A 101 10.42 -9.71 -0.45
N SER A 102 9.35 -9.80 -1.24
CA SER A 102 8.61 -8.63 -1.71
C SER A 102 7.57 -8.18 -0.68
N THR A 103 7.37 -6.87 -0.59
CA THR A 103 6.19 -6.26 0.04
C THR A 103 5.60 -5.22 -0.93
N LEU A 104 4.33 -4.84 -0.74
CA LEU A 104 3.76 -3.72 -1.48
C LEU A 104 4.34 -2.39 -0.99
N ALA A 105 4.31 -1.38 -1.84
CA ALA A 105 4.95 -0.09 -1.57
C ALA A 105 4.28 0.68 -0.40
N GLY A 106 3.04 0.35 -0.06
CA GLY A 106 2.25 1.04 0.94
C GLY A 106 1.80 2.44 0.49
N PRO A 107 1.16 3.22 1.39
CA PRO A 107 0.43 4.42 1.03
C PRO A 107 1.33 5.66 0.96
N PHE A 108 2.58 5.51 1.39
CA PHE A 108 3.55 6.59 1.46
C PHE A 108 4.51 6.63 0.28
N TYR A 109 4.41 5.69 -0.65
CA TYR A 109 5.22 5.71 -1.87
C TYR A 109 4.84 6.89 -2.78
N ARG A 110 5.85 7.47 -3.44
CA ARG A 110 5.70 8.56 -4.40
C ARG A 110 6.46 8.24 -5.69
N PRO A 111 5.79 8.11 -6.84
CA PRO A 111 6.43 7.75 -8.10
C PRO A 111 7.30 8.88 -8.70
N ASP A 112 7.13 10.10 -8.21
CA ASP A 112 7.83 11.30 -8.66
C ASP A 112 9.10 11.63 -7.84
N ALA A 113 9.58 10.68 -7.02
CA ALA A 113 10.83 10.85 -6.28
C ALA A 113 12.02 11.15 -7.22
N PRO A 114 12.92 12.09 -6.84
CA PRO A 114 14.00 12.52 -7.70
C PRO A 114 15.08 11.45 -7.87
N ARG A 115 15.65 11.37 -9.07
CA ARG A 115 16.88 10.62 -9.32
C ARG A 115 18.06 11.37 -8.71
N LEU A 116 18.90 10.67 -7.94
CA LEU A 116 20.04 11.25 -7.24
C LEU A 116 21.34 10.50 -7.58
N PRO A 117 22.51 11.19 -7.53
CA PRO A 117 23.78 10.54 -7.78
C PRO A 117 24.13 9.57 -6.65
N HIS A 118 24.96 8.57 -6.98
CA HIS A 118 25.44 7.57 -6.03
C HIS A 118 26.13 8.24 -4.82
N GLY A 119 25.72 7.85 -3.60
CA GLY A 119 26.23 8.40 -2.34
C GLY A 119 25.61 9.71 -1.88
N ALA A 120 24.64 10.27 -2.63
CA ALA A 120 23.90 11.47 -2.25
C ALA A 120 23.13 11.29 -0.94
N THR A 121 22.79 12.41 -0.29
CA THR A 121 21.87 12.42 0.84
C THR A 121 20.43 12.54 0.37
N ILE A 122 19.53 11.73 0.95
CA ILE A 122 18.07 11.86 0.77
C ILE A 122 17.42 12.64 1.92
N SER A 123 18.10 12.78 3.08
CA SER A 123 17.63 13.64 4.16
C SER A 123 17.88 15.10 3.80
N ARG A 124 16.78 15.86 3.72
CA ARG A 124 16.74 17.29 3.41
C ARG A 124 16.45 18.14 4.64
N ASP A 125 15.87 17.54 5.69
CA ASP A 125 15.51 18.17 6.96
C ASP A 125 16.55 17.99 8.07
N GLY A 126 17.39 16.94 7.98
CA GLY A 126 18.34 16.56 9.03
C GLY A 126 17.69 15.99 10.30
N VAL A 127 16.39 15.66 10.28
CA VAL A 127 15.67 15.20 11.48
C VAL A 127 15.88 13.71 11.68
N GLY A 128 16.79 13.36 12.59
CA GLY A 128 17.08 11.98 12.99
C GLY A 128 18.58 11.69 13.06
N GLN A 129 18.93 10.50 13.55
CA GLN A 129 20.34 10.10 13.64
C GLN A 129 20.89 9.82 12.23
N PRO A 130 22.02 10.41 11.79
CA PRO A 130 22.60 10.13 10.48
C PRO A 130 22.85 8.63 10.26
N LEU A 131 22.55 8.17 9.05
CA LEU A 131 22.65 6.78 8.61
C LEU A 131 23.25 6.73 7.20
N ALA A 132 24.27 5.90 7.01
CA ALA A 132 24.79 5.57 5.69
C ALA A 132 24.26 4.20 5.27
N VAL A 133 23.76 4.09 4.05
CA VAL A 133 23.25 2.84 3.48
C VAL A 133 24.06 2.50 2.25
N THR A 134 24.51 1.25 2.17
CA THR A 134 25.15 0.67 1.00
C THR A 134 24.56 -0.70 0.75
N GLY A 135 24.57 -1.13 -0.51
CA GLY A 135 24.08 -2.44 -0.89
C GLY A 135 24.51 -2.82 -2.30
N ARG A 136 24.12 -4.03 -2.70
CA ARG A 136 24.34 -4.54 -4.05
C ARG A 136 23.10 -5.26 -4.53
N VAL A 137 22.70 -5.00 -5.77
CA VAL A 137 21.62 -5.71 -6.44
C VAL A 137 22.22 -6.86 -7.24
N THR A 138 21.74 -8.08 -6.99
CA THR A 138 22.15 -9.28 -7.71
C THR A 138 20.94 -10.08 -8.16
N SER A 139 21.11 -10.89 -9.21
CA SER A 139 20.16 -11.95 -9.53
C SER A 139 20.20 -13.07 -8.49
N THR A 140 19.25 -14.02 -8.57
CA THR A 140 19.22 -15.19 -7.68
C THR A 140 20.35 -16.19 -7.91
N SER A 141 21.13 -16.04 -8.99
CA SER A 141 22.37 -16.77 -9.24
C SER A 141 23.62 -16.04 -8.72
N GLY A 142 23.46 -14.85 -8.13
CA GLY A 142 24.56 -14.05 -7.57
C GLY A 142 25.25 -13.12 -8.56
N GLN A 143 24.80 -13.07 -9.82
CA GLN A 143 25.35 -12.12 -10.80
C GLN A 143 24.95 -10.68 -10.44
N ALA A 144 25.92 -9.77 -10.43
CA ALA A 144 25.69 -8.34 -10.22
C ALA A 144 24.81 -7.75 -11.32
N LEU A 145 23.85 -6.90 -10.93
CA LEU A 145 22.91 -6.25 -11.84
C LEU A 145 23.18 -4.75 -11.86
N GLY A 146 23.99 -4.30 -12.81
CA GLY A 146 24.21 -2.88 -13.07
C GLY A 146 23.08 -2.25 -13.89
N GLY A 147 22.81 -0.97 -13.62
CA GLY A 147 21.70 -0.24 -14.26
C GLY A 147 20.31 -0.52 -13.68
N ALA A 148 20.23 -1.28 -12.58
CA ALA A 148 18.98 -1.48 -11.84
C ALA A 148 18.60 -0.19 -11.09
N GLU A 149 17.30 0.07 -10.98
CA GLU A 149 16.79 1.22 -10.22
C GLU A 149 16.57 0.81 -8.76
N VAL A 150 16.86 1.71 -7.83
CA VAL A 150 16.60 1.50 -6.41
C VAL A 150 15.81 2.71 -5.91
N ASP A 151 14.52 2.50 -5.67
CA ASP A 151 13.59 3.48 -5.10
C ASP A 151 13.61 3.38 -3.58
N VAL A 152 13.88 4.51 -2.91
CA VAL A 152 14.00 4.59 -1.45
C VAL A 152 13.06 5.66 -0.91
N TRP A 153 12.29 5.32 0.12
CA TRP A 153 11.52 6.27 0.92
C TRP A 153 11.35 5.78 2.36
N HIS A 154 11.35 6.69 3.33
CA HIS A 154 11.04 6.38 4.73
C HIS A 154 10.62 7.63 5.51
N ALA A 155 10.09 7.42 6.72
CA ALA A 155 9.77 8.48 7.67
C ALA A 155 11.03 9.15 8.25
N ASN A 156 10.92 10.40 8.71
CA ASN A 156 11.99 11.06 9.45
C ASN A 156 12.21 10.45 10.84
N GLY A 157 13.18 11.00 11.60
CA GLY A 157 13.50 10.53 12.95
C GLY A 157 12.34 10.61 13.95
N GLU A 158 11.28 11.38 13.64
CA GLU A 158 10.07 11.52 14.43
C GLU A 158 8.91 10.63 13.94
N GLY A 159 9.15 9.80 12.92
CA GLY A 159 8.13 8.90 12.39
C GLY A 159 7.14 9.56 11.43
N ARG A 160 7.48 10.69 10.80
CA ARG A 160 6.60 11.38 9.85
C ARG A 160 7.09 11.22 8.42
N TYR A 161 6.21 10.83 7.51
CA TYR A 161 6.47 10.91 6.07
C TYR A 161 6.11 12.30 5.53
N GLU A 162 6.91 12.81 4.60
CA GLU A 162 6.72 14.14 3.98
C GLU A 162 5.34 14.32 3.32
N ASN A 163 4.75 13.27 2.75
CA ASN A 163 3.43 13.38 2.12
C ASN A 163 2.27 13.47 3.14
N GLN A 164 2.54 13.23 4.42
CA GLN A 164 1.61 13.47 5.52
C GLN A 164 1.87 14.81 6.21
N ASP A 165 3.03 15.44 5.94
CA ASP A 165 3.48 16.66 6.58
C ASP A 165 4.10 17.62 5.54
N PRO A 166 3.34 18.00 4.49
CA PRO A 166 3.88 18.76 3.36
C PRO A 166 4.30 20.18 3.74
N ASP A 167 3.76 20.71 4.84
CA ASP A 167 4.11 22.04 5.36
C ASP A 167 5.26 21.96 6.39
N GLY A 168 5.49 20.80 7.00
CA GLY A 168 6.53 20.56 8.01
C GLY A 168 7.83 19.96 7.45
N GLN A 169 7.82 19.43 6.22
CA GLN A 169 8.98 18.80 5.59
C GLN A 169 9.30 19.38 4.21
N PRO A 170 10.59 19.48 3.82
CA PRO A 170 10.96 19.87 2.46
C PRO A 170 10.40 18.90 1.42
N GLU A 171 10.00 19.40 0.24
CA GLU A 171 9.54 18.56 -0.87
C GLU A 171 10.54 17.43 -1.16
N HIS A 172 10.02 16.20 -1.27
CA HIS A 172 10.78 14.96 -1.44
C HIS A 172 11.80 14.65 -0.33
N ASN A 173 11.60 15.14 0.89
CA ASN A 173 12.43 14.74 2.02
C ASN A 173 12.41 13.22 2.21
N LEU A 174 13.60 12.63 2.41
CA LEU A 174 13.81 11.20 2.65
C LEU A 174 13.31 10.30 1.53
N ARG A 175 13.31 10.82 0.29
CA ARG A 175 12.95 10.10 -0.93
C ARG A 175 14.07 10.22 -1.96
N GLY A 176 14.37 9.14 -2.66
CA GLY A 176 15.36 9.17 -3.74
C GLY A 176 15.34 7.91 -4.59
N ARG A 177 15.69 8.08 -5.86
CA ARG A 177 15.88 7.00 -6.82
C ARG A 177 17.34 6.95 -7.23
N PHE A 178 17.94 5.76 -7.16
CA PHE A 178 19.33 5.51 -7.50
C PHE A 178 19.43 4.52 -8.66
N VAL A 179 20.54 4.55 -9.38
CA VAL A 179 20.86 3.55 -10.40
C VAL A 179 22.12 2.83 -9.95
N THR A 180 22.10 1.49 -9.98
CA THR A 180 23.25 0.69 -9.57
C THR A 180 24.42 0.84 -10.52
N ASP A 181 25.64 0.82 -9.98
CA ASP A 181 26.87 0.79 -10.78
C ASP A 181 27.06 -0.55 -11.52
N ALA A 182 28.13 -0.68 -12.31
CA ALA A 182 28.40 -1.89 -13.08
C ALA A 182 28.57 -3.17 -12.22
N ASP A 183 28.96 -3.03 -10.95
CA ASP A 183 29.08 -4.11 -9.98
C ASP A 183 27.78 -4.32 -9.17
N GLY A 184 26.69 -3.69 -9.59
CA GLY A 184 25.38 -3.72 -8.94
C GLY A 184 25.32 -2.91 -7.65
N GLY A 185 26.35 -2.13 -7.32
CA GLY A 185 26.46 -1.35 -6.10
C GLY A 185 25.53 -0.14 -6.08
N PHE A 186 24.98 0.16 -4.90
CA PHE A 186 24.32 1.44 -4.61
C PHE A 186 24.72 1.94 -3.22
N ALA A 187 24.70 3.26 -3.04
CA ALA A 187 24.91 3.91 -1.75
C ALA A 187 24.12 5.21 -1.65
N PHE A 188 23.70 5.56 -0.44
CA PHE A 188 23.11 6.86 -0.12
C PHE A 188 23.29 7.18 1.37
N ARG A 189 23.09 8.46 1.71
CA ARG A 189 23.07 8.95 3.09
C ARG A 189 21.65 9.36 3.46
N THR A 190 21.28 9.13 4.70
CA THR A 190 19.95 9.44 5.24
C THR A 190 20.01 9.61 6.76
N VAL A 191 18.86 9.52 7.42
CA VAL A 191 18.69 9.41 8.87
C VAL A 191 18.00 8.10 9.23
N ARG A 192 18.21 7.61 10.45
CA ARG A 192 17.47 6.48 11.02
C ARG A 192 15.99 6.88 11.15
N PRO A 193 15.03 6.13 10.57
CA PRO A 193 13.61 6.41 10.72
C PRO A 193 13.15 6.19 12.16
N GLY A 194 12.25 7.05 12.63
CA GLY A 194 11.49 6.85 13.86
C GLY A 194 10.40 5.79 13.68
N GLY A 195 9.82 5.33 14.79
CA GLY A 195 8.57 4.58 14.75
C GLY A 195 7.43 5.50 14.31
N TYR A 196 6.55 5.03 13.43
CA TYR A 196 5.44 5.83 12.91
C TYR A 196 4.09 5.19 13.24
N SER A 197 3.05 6.03 13.20
CA SER A 197 1.65 5.62 13.23
C SER A 197 1.00 5.92 11.90
N LEU A 198 -0.03 5.17 11.54
CA LEU A 198 -0.86 5.51 10.38
C LEU A 198 -1.57 6.85 10.64
N PRO A 199 -1.81 7.66 9.58
CA PRO A 199 -2.50 8.93 9.74
C PRO A 199 -3.92 8.71 10.26
N ASP A 200 -4.31 9.51 11.26
CA ASP A 200 -5.63 9.48 11.91
C ASP A 200 -6.55 10.61 11.43
N ASP A 201 -6.02 11.55 10.63
CA ASP A 201 -6.69 12.73 10.10
C ASP A 201 -7.67 12.43 8.94
N GLY A 202 -7.48 11.28 8.28
CA GLY A 202 -8.27 10.82 7.15
C GLY A 202 -9.45 9.95 7.52
N PRO A 203 -10.37 9.70 6.57
CA PRO A 203 -11.51 8.80 6.80
C PRO A 203 -11.08 7.41 7.26
N VAL A 204 -9.99 6.85 6.72
CA VAL A 204 -9.49 5.53 7.15
C VAL A 204 -8.97 5.60 8.58
N GLY A 205 -8.23 6.66 8.89
CA GLY A 205 -7.71 6.95 10.23
C GLY A 205 -8.81 7.08 11.29
N ARG A 206 -9.95 7.70 10.94
CA ARG A 206 -11.12 7.81 11.84
C ARG A 206 -11.82 6.48 12.10
N LEU A 207 -11.70 5.52 11.18
CA LEU A 207 -12.35 4.20 11.28
C LEU A 207 -11.43 3.15 11.95
N ALA A 208 -10.11 3.30 11.81
CA ALA A 208 -9.09 2.40 12.36
C ALA A 208 -9.21 2.11 13.89
N PRO A 209 -9.60 3.05 14.77
CA PRO A 209 -9.80 2.77 16.20
C PRO A 209 -10.85 1.70 16.48
N ALA A 210 -11.82 1.49 15.58
CA ALA A 210 -12.84 0.45 15.69
C ALA A 210 -12.36 -0.93 15.20
N ALA A 211 -11.31 -0.98 14.37
CA ALA A 211 -10.74 -2.20 13.79
C ALA A 211 -9.55 -2.78 14.59
N GLY A 212 -8.98 -2.01 15.53
CA GLY A 212 -7.76 -2.37 16.26
C GLY A 212 -6.48 -2.04 15.48
N PRO A 213 -5.31 -1.95 16.15
CA PRO A 213 -4.08 -1.58 15.46
C PRO A 213 -3.63 -2.70 14.52
N VAL A 214 -3.48 -2.38 13.23
CA VAL A 214 -2.55 -3.14 12.39
C VAL A 214 -1.16 -2.79 12.90
N ALA A 215 -0.50 -3.75 13.55
CA ALA A 215 0.88 -3.58 13.96
C ALA A 215 1.75 -3.37 12.71
N GLY A 216 2.05 -2.11 12.37
CA GLY A 216 3.06 -1.81 11.38
C GLY A 216 4.37 -2.48 11.82
N PRO A 217 5.13 -3.11 10.90
CA PRO A 217 6.40 -3.70 11.28
C PRO A 217 7.30 -2.60 11.87
N PRO A 218 7.92 -2.82 13.04
CA PRO A 218 8.79 -1.83 13.65
C PRO A 218 9.92 -1.48 12.68
N GLY A 219 9.96 -0.21 12.24
CA GLY A 219 11.04 0.32 11.38
C GLY A 219 10.88 0.05 9.88
N ALA A 220 9.67 -0.11 9.35
CA ALA A 220 9.44 -0.26 7.92
C ALA A 220 10.11 0.88 7.12
N SER A 221 11.17 0.53 6.38
CA SER A 221 11.79 1.36 5.36
C SER A 221 11.44 0.73 4.01
N GLY A 222 10.89 1.52 3.09
CA GLY A 222 10.63 1.05 1.72
C GLY A 222 11.91 1.10 0.91
N ILE A 223 12.40 -0.05 0.47
CA ILE A 223 13.42 -0.17 -0.57
C ILE A 223 12.84 -1.09 -1.65
N LEU A 224 12.52 -0.52 -2.81
CA LEU A 224 12.14 -1.32 -3.99
C LEU A 224 13.30 -1.32 -4.99
N PRO A 225 13.79 -2.52 -5.39
CA PRO A 225 14.71 -2.69 -6.52
C PRO A 225 14.00 -2.70 -7.88
#